data_AF-A0A9D6QWB0-F1
#
_entry.id   AF-A0A9D6QWB0-F1
#
_cell.length_a   1.000
_cell.length_b   1.000
_cell.length_c   1.000
_cell.angle_alpha   90.00
_cell.angle_beta   90.00
_cell.angle_gamma   90.00
#
_symmetry.space_group_name_H-M   'P 1'
#
loop_
_entity.id
_entity.type
_entity.pdbx_description
1 polymer ?
#
loop_
_entity_poly.entity_id
_entity_poly.type
_entity_poly.pdbx_seq_one_letter_code
_entity_poly.pdbx_strand_id
1 'polypeptide(L)' 'MKAVEFKSTVTPGGQIAVPPEVARQIPEGEQLQVVILWEISNLDAAWRAAGRQRFEAAYAPEDSVYEQLIDDAPAR' A
#
# COMPACT_ATOMS: atom_id res chain seq x y z
N MET A 1 8.86 -2.16 23.25
CA MET A 1 8.94 -1.11 22.20
C MET A 1 7.85 -0.10 22.46
N LYS A 2 8.16 1.20 22.45
CA LYS A 2 7.18 2.30 22.62
C LYS A 2 7.16 3.11 21.33
N ALA A 3 5.97 3.30 20.74
CA ALA A 3 5.77 4.14 19.58
C ALA A 3 4.91 5.36 19.95
N VAL A 4 5.22 6.52 19.38
CA VAL A 4 4.45 7.74 19.55
C VAL A 4 4.05 8.22 18.17
N GLU A 5 2.74 8.34 17.92
CA GLU A 5 2.20 8.85 16.67
C GLU A 5 1.99 10.35 16.76
N PHE A 6 2.41 11.08 15.73
CA PHE A 6 2.11 12.51 15.57
C PHE A 6 1.92 12.83 14.08
N LYS A 7 1.15 13.87 13.80
CA LYS A 7 0.95 14.38 12.44
C LYS A 7 1.88 15.55 12.19
N SER A 8 2.60 15.53 11.06
CA SER A 8 3.44 16.63 10.62
C SER A 8 3.51 16.66 9.10
N THR A 9 3.84 17.82 8.54
CA THR A 9 4.18 17.99 7.13
C THR A 9 5.69 17.88 6.91
N VAL A 10 6.09 17.42 5.74
CA VAL A 10 7.48 17.45 5.29
C VAL A 10 7.83 18.88 4.89
N THR A 11 8.89 19.44 5.45
CA THR A 11 9.39 20.76 5.08
C THR A 11 10.03 20.73 3.68
N PRO A 12 10.23 21.87 3.00
CA PRO A 12 10.89 21.90 1.70
C PRO A 12 12.29 21.29 1.66
N GLY A 13 12.96 21.16 2.82
CA GLY A 13 14.25 20.48 2.97
C GLY A 13 14.15 18.96 3.15
N GLY A 14 12.96 18.36 3.03
CA GLY A 14 12.75 16.93 3.23
C GLY A 14 12.77 16.49 4.70
N GLN A 15 12.63 17.43 5.65
CA GLN A 15 12.69 17.14 7.08
C GLN A 15 11.29 17.07 7.68
N ILE A 16 11.09 16.18 8.66
CA ILE A 16 9.90 16.12 9.49
C ILE A 16 10.27 16.64 10.87
N ALA A 17 9.65 17.73 11.31
CA ALA A 17 9.89 18.27 12.64
C ALA A 17 9.17 17.42 13.68
N VAL A 18 9.91 16.92 14.67
CA VAL A 18 9.33 16.22 15.83
C VAL A 18 8.78 17.27 16.80
N PRO A 19 7.49 17.21 17.18
CA PRO A 19 6.92 18.15 18.16
C PRO A 19 7.67 18.09 19.50
N PRO A 20 7.82 19.22 20.22
CA PRO A 20 8.53 19.28 21.50
C PRO A 20 8.02 18.27 22.54
N GLU A 21 6.72 18.00 22.53
CA GLU A 21 6.04 17.05 23.45
C GLU A 21 6.45 15.60 23.20
N VAL A 22 6.76 15.27 21.94
CA VAL A 22 7.27 13.96 21.53
C VAL A 22 8.77 13.88 21.80
N ALA A 23 9.52 14.94 21.49
CA ALA A 23 10.96 15.02 21.73
C ALA A 23 11.33 14.79 23.21
N ARG A 24 10.54 15.33 24.15
CA ARG A 24 10.73 15.12 25.60
C ARG A 24 10.58 13.67 26.06
N GLN A 25 9.94 12.82 25.27
CA GLN A 25 9.73 11.40 25.60
C GLN A 25 10.80 10.48 25.00
N ILE A 26 11.65 11.02 24.14
CA ILE A 26 12.69 10.29 23.42
C ILE A 26 13.99 10.42 24.22
N PRO A 27 14.62 9.30 24.62
CA PRO A 27 15.93 9.34 25.26
C PRO A 27 16.99 9.84 24.28
N GLU A 28 17.87 10.73 24.75
CA GLU A 28 18.97 11.27 23.94
C GLU A 28 19.99 10.18 23.59
N GLY A 29 20.48 10.18 22.35
CA GLY A 29 21.54 9.27 21.89
C GLY A 29 21.11 7.86 21.52
N GLU A 30 19.84 7.50 21.66
CA GLU A 30 19.34 6.19 21.24
C GLU A 30 18.96 6.16 19.74
N GLN A 31 19.14 4.98 19.13
CA GLN A 31 18.69 4.74 17.76
C GLN A 31 17.17 4.49 17.75
N LEU A 32 16.45 5.26 16.93
CA LEU A 32 15.00 5.21 16.84
C LEU A 32 14.56 4.53 15.54
N GLN A 33 13.47 3.77 15.60
CA GLN A 33 12.75 3.29 14.42
C GLN A 33 11.65 4.30 14.07
N VAL A 34 11.69 4.85 12.85
CA VAL A 34 10.72 5.84 12.37
C VAL A 34 9.80 5.21 11.33
N VAL A 35 8.49 5.35 11.50
CA VAL A 35 7.47 4.92 10.52
C VAL A 35 6.78 6.17 9.98
N ILE A 36 6.81 6.33 8.65
CA ILE A 36 6.18 7.47 7.96
C ILE A 36 4.98 6.93 7.19
N LEU A 37 3.81 7.50 7.45
CA LEU A 37 2.57 7.19 6.75
C LEU A 37 2.08 8.43 6.03
N TRP A 38 1.75 8.30 4.74
CA TRP A 38 1.13 9.37 3.96
C TRP A 38 -0.03 8.80 3.17
N GLU A 39 -1.01 9.65 2.88
CA GLU A 39 -2.15 9.26 2.06
C GLU A 39 -1.75 9.24 0.59
N ILE A 40 -1.92 8.09 -0.05
CA ILE A 40 -1.72 7.97 -1.50
C ILE A 40 -3.07 8.30 -2.16
N SER A 41 -3.28 9.59 -2.37
CA SER A 41 -4.56 10.16 -2.82
C SER A 41 -5.11 9.61 -4.15
N ASN A 42 -4.29 8.91 -4.95
CA ASN A 42 -4.67 8.48 -6.30
C ASN A 42 -4.62 6.96 -6.56
N LEU A 43 -4.04 6.16 -5.66
CA LEU A 43 -3.94 4.71 -5.88
C LEU A 43 -5.30 4.03 -5.66
N ASP A 44 -6.07 4.51 -4.70
CA ASP A 44 -7.34 3.90 -4.30
C ASP A 44 -8.44 4.12 -5.36
N ALA A 45 -8.46 5.28 -6.02
CA ALA A 45 -9.38 5.56 -7.13
C ALA A 45 -9.05 4.73 -8.37
N ALA A 46 -7.78 4.65 -8.76
CA ALA A 46 -7.32 3.84 -9.88
C ALA A 46 -7.57 2.34 -9.65
N TRP A 47 -7.30 1.86 -8.43
CA TRP A 47 -7.58 0.48 -8.03
C TRP A 47 -9.08 0.17 -8.10
N ARG A 48 -9.94 1.04 -7.55
CA ARG A 48 -11.39 0.86 -7.62
C ARG A 48 -11.92 0.87 -9.05
N ALA A 49 -11.39 1.75 -9.91
CA ALA A 49 -11.78 1.81 -11.31
C ALA A 49 -11.38 0.53 -12.07
N ALA A 50 -10.13 0.08 -11.90
CA ALA A 50 -9.63 -1.16 -12.51
C ALA A 50 -10.41 -2.39 -12.03
N GLY A 51 -10.68 -2.48 -10.73
CA GLY A 51 -11.48 -3.57 -10.16
C GLY A 51 -12.91 -3.60 -10.70
N ARG A 52 -13.55 -2.43 -10.81
CA ARG A 52 -14.89 -2.32 -11.41
C ARG A 52 -14.89 -2.75 -12.88
N GLN A 53 -13.94 -2.28 -13.67
CA GLN A 53 -13.81 -2.65 -15.08
C GLN A 53 -13.68 -4.16 -15.27
N ARG A 54 -12.86 -4.82 -14.42
CA ARG A 54 -12.69 -6.29 -14.46
C ARG A 54 -13.94 -7.02 -13.99
N PHE A 55 -14.63 -6.52 -12.98
CA PHE A 55 -15.88 -7.10 -12.51
C PHE A 55 -17.00 -6.99 -13.55
N GLU A 56 -17.12 -5.86 -14.24
CA GLU A 56 -18.10 -5.62 -15.30
C GLU A 56 -17.81 -6.42 -16.58
N ALA A 57 -16.55 -6.78 -16.83
CA ALA A 57 -16.16 -7.61 -17.97
C ALA A 57 -16.75 -9.04 -17.93
N ALA A 58 -17.29 -9.48 -16.79
CA ALA A 58 -17.84 -10.82 -16.56
C ALA A 58 -16.84 -11.94 -16.90
N TYR A 59 -17.32 -13.17 -17.12
CA TYR A 59 -16.47 -14.26 -17.61
C TYR A 59 -15.94 -13.90 -19.00
N ALA A 60 -14.67 -13.54 -19.07
CA ALA A 60 -14.01 -13.22 -20.31
C ALA A 60 -13.26 -14.46 -20.83
N PRO A 61 -13.02 -14.57 -22.15
CA PRO A 61 -12.27 -15.69 -22.73
C PRO A 61 -10.87 -15.88 -22.10
N GLU A 62 -10.28 -14.80 -21.58
CA GLU A 62 -8.99 -14.83 -20.88
C GLU A 62 -9.07 -15.52 -19.50
N ASP A 63 -10.26 -15.62 -18.91
CA ASP A 63 -10.50 -16.25 -17.60
C ASP A 63 -10.72 -17.78 -17.72
N SER A 64 -11.01 -18.28 -18.93
CA SER A 64 -11.23 -19.70 -19.24
C SER A 64 -9.93 -20.52 -19.37
N VAL A 65 -8.98 -20.30 -18.47
CA VAL A 65 -7.65 -20.96 -18.46
C VAL A 65 -7.76 -22.49 -18.42
N TYR A 66 -8.68 -23.02 -17.61
CA TYR A 66 -8.85 -24.47 -17.47
C TYR A 66 -9.71 -25.07 -18.57
N GLU A 67 -10.59 -24.27 -19.18
CA GLU A 67 -11.43 -24.71 -20.30
C GLU A 67 -10.57 -25.03 -21.52
N GLN A 68 -9.47 -24.29 -21.72
CA GLN A 68 -8.48 -24.54 -22.76
C GLN A 68 -7.65 -25.82 -22.53
N LEU A 69 -7.64 -26.36 -21.32
CA LEU A 69 -6.89 -27.56 -20.94
C LEU A 69 -7.77 -28.82 -20.88
N ILE A 70 -9.09 -28.68 -21.01
CA ILE A 70 -10.04 -29.81 -20.94
C ILE A 70 -9.97 -30.69 -22.19
N ASP A 71 -9.67 -30.11 -23.36
CA ASP A 71 -9.58 -30.84 -24.63
C ASP A 71 -8.20 -31.46 -24.90
N ASP A 72 -7.18 -31.12 -24.10
CA ASP A 72 -5.86 -31.76 -24.13
C ASP A 72 -5.90 -33.09 -23.34
N ALA A 73 -6.67 -34.05 -23.85
CA ALA A 73 -6.57 -35.43 -23.37
C ALA A 73 -5.14 -35.94 -23.63
N PRO A 74 -4.47 -36.58 -22.64
CA PRO A 74 -3.16 -37.17 -22.88
C PRO A 74 -3.33 -38.27 -23.94
N ALA A 75 -2.72 -38.06 -25.11
CA ALA A 75 -2.57 -39.11 -26.10
C ALA A 75 -1.85 -40.29 -25.42
N ARG A 76 -2.60 -41.36 -25.17
CA ARG A 76 -2.09 -42.61 -24.59
C ARG A 76 -1.16 -43.31 -25.58
#